data_AF-A0A0E4BMG0-F1
#
_entry.id   AF-A0A0E4BMG0-F1
#
_cell.length_a   1.000
_cell.length_b   1.000
_cell.length_c   1.000
_cell.angle_alpha   90.00
_cell.angle_beta   90.00
_cell.angle_gamma   90.00
#
_symmetry.space_group_name_H-M   'P 1'
#
loop_
_entity.id
_entity.type
_entity.pdbx_description
1 polymer ?
#
loop_
_entity_poly.entity_id
_entity_poly.type
_entity_poly.pdbx_seq_one_letter_code
_entity_poly.pdbx_strand_id
1 'polypeptide(L)'
;MPEPRAMNIAIFLDQVMPINGPLMLVPRSQNAGDLEASHDLATTSYPLWTLDEDTVTRLVKQGGIVAPTGKPGGMLMFHGNLVHGSAGNITPYPRKIVYLTLNAVSNYIRTPTRPEYIAHRDFAPIKTVDDDALLRLARAPRQAAE
;
A
#
# COMPACT_ATOMS: atom_id res chain seq x y z
N MET A 1 -5.06 13.01 -6.85
CA MET A 1 -4.69 12.80 -8.28
C MET A 1 -5.96 12.93 -9.09
N PRO A 2 -5.92 13.31 -10.39
CA PRO A 2 -7.14 13.49 -11.19
C PRO A 2 -7.99 12.22 -11.37
N GLU A 3 -7.35 11.08 -11.63
CA GLU A 3 -7.99 9.81 -11.90
C GLU A 3 -7.41 8.70 -11.00
N PRO A 4 -8.10 7.57 -10.79
CA PRO A 4 -7.60 6.46 -9.99
C PRO A 4 -6.58 5.60 -10.78
N ARG A 5 -5.61 6.23 -11.44
CA ARG A 5 -4.55 5.58 -12.24
C ARG A 5 -3.28 5.31 -11.41
N ALA A 6 -3.49 4.95 -10.16
CA ALA A 6 -2.45 4.57 -9.22
C ALA A 6 -2.58 3.09 -8.83
N MET A 7 -1.45 2.46 -8.57
CA MET A 7 -1.33 1.06 -8.17
C MET A 7 -0.38 0.94 -7.00
N ASN A 8 -0.75 0.08 -6.05
CA ASN A 8 0.10 -0.28 -4.93
C ASN A 8 0.81 -1.60 -5.23
N ILE A 9 2.09 -1.65 -4.85
CA ILE A 9 2.94 -2.83 -4.88
C ILE A 9 3.45 -3.06 -3.47
N ALA A 10 3.07 -4.18 -2.88
CA ALA A 10 3.52 -4.62 -1.57
C ALA A 10 4.59 -5.71 -1.74
N ILE A 11 5.82 -5.44 -1.30
CA ILE A 11 6.93 -6.40 -1.30
C ILE A 11 7.12 -6.94 0.11
N PHE A 12 7.03 -8.25 0.28
CA PHE A 12 7.12 -8.90 1.58
C PHE A 12 8.59 -9.05 1.98
N LEU A 13 8.99 -8.43 3.09
CA LEU A 13 10.32 -8.64 3.69
C LEU A 13 10.30 -9.78 4.70
N ASP A 14 9.18 -9.92 5.42
CA ASP A 14 8.90 -11.07 6.28
C ASP A 14 7.82 -11.97 5.64
N GLN A 15 7.66 -13.17 6.19
CA GLN A 15 6.58 -14.06 5.76
C GLN A 15 5.21 -13.47 6.14
N VAL A 16 4.29 -13.40 5.18
CA VAL A 16 2.90 -13.04 5.42
C VAL A 16 2.10 -14.31 5.64
N MET A 17 1.49 -14.42 6.82
CA MET A 17 0.73 -15.58 7.28
C MET A 17 -0.73 -15.18 7.55
N PRO A 18 -1.68 -16.12 7.62
CA PRO A 18 -3.05 -15.82 8.00
C PRO A 18 -3.18 -15.18 9.40
N ILE A 19 -2.17 -15.40 10.27
CA ILE A 19 -2.23 -15.07 11.70
C ILE A 19 -1.45 -13.82 12.09
N ASN A 20 -0.51 -13.33 11.28
CA ASN A 20 0.30 -12.15 11.63
C ASN A 20 -0.29 -10.85 11.06
N GLY A 21 -1.63 -10.82 10.97
CA GLY A 21 -2.43 -9.70 10.49
C GLY A 21 -2.17 -9.39 9.02
N PRO A 22 -2.40 -10.30 8.05
CA PRO A 22 -2.15 -10.04 6.63
C PRO A 22 -3.03 -8.90 6.08
N LEU A 23 -2.67 -8.35 4.92
CA LEU A 23 -3.54 -7.42 4.22
C LEU A 23 -4.80 -8.15 3.79
N MET A 24 -5.96 -7.63 4.18
CA MET A 24 -7.27 -8.08 3.74
C MET A 24 -7.75 -7.17 2.62
N LEU A 25 -8.29 -7.76 1.58
CA LEU A 25 -8.79 -7.08 0.39
C LEU A 25 -10.27 -7.42 0.22
N VAL A 26 -11.05 -6.45 -0.26
CA VAL A 26 -12.42 -6.70 -0.74
C VAL A 26 -12.39 -6.81 -2.26
N PRO A 27 -12.44 -8.01 -2.85
CA PRO A 27 -12.33 -8.19 -4.30
C PRO A 27 -13.34 -7.36 -5.08
N ARG A 28 -12.89 -6.78 -6.20
CA ARG A 28 -13.70 -5.95 -7.13
C ARG A 28 -14.20 -4.62 -6.56
N SER A 29 -13.89 -4.29 -5.31
CA SER A 29 -14.33 -3.02 -4.70
C SER A 29 -13.79 -1.78 -5.41
N GLN A 30 -12.69 -1.89 -6.16
CA GLN A 30 -12.16 -0.79 -6.98
C GLN A 30 -13.13 -0.31 -8.06
N ASN A 31 -14.09 -1.15 -8.47
CA ASN A 31 -15.10 -0.81 -9.46
C ASN A 31 -16.18 0.13 -8.90
N ALA A 32 -16.21 0.33 -7.58
CA ALA A 32 -17.12 1.29 -6.94
C ALA A 32 -16.65 2.75 -7.11
N GLY A 33 -15.47 2.99 -7.70
CA GLY A 33 -14.96 4.33 -7.96
C GLY A 33 -14.31 4.95 -6.74
N ASP A 34 -14.38 6.28 -6.65
CA ASP A 34 -13.89 7.04 -5.49
C ASP A 34 -14.96 7.01 -4.40
N LEU A 35 -14.59 6.51 -3.22
CA LEU A 35 -15.49 6.35 -2.09
C LEU A 35 -15.22 7.44 -1.06
N GLU A 36 -16.27 7.99 -0.47
CA GLU A 36 -16.12 8.98 0.60
C GLU A 36 -15.35 8.36 1.77
N ALA A 37 -14.25 9.01 2.15
CA ALA A 37 -13.39 8.61 3.24
C ALA A 37 -13.28 9.74 4.26
N SER A 38 -13.10 9.38 5.52
CA SER A 38 -12.88 10.31 6.62
C SER A 38 -11.49 10.10 7.22
N HIS A 39 -10.91 11.15 7.78
CA HIS A 39 -9.60 11.07 8.42
C HIS A 39 -9.77 10.73 9.89
N ASP A 40 -9.60 9.46 10.22
CA ASP A 40 -9.66 8.96 11.59
C ASP A 40 -8.36 9.26 12.33
N LEU A 41 -8.49 10.06 13.38
CA LEU A 41 -7.39 10.50 14.26
C LEU A 41 -7.38 9.78 15.61
N ALA A 42 -8.36 8.92 15.89
CA ALA A 42 -8.66 8.44 17.23
C ALA A 42 -8.67 6.91 17.36
N THR A 43 -9.20 6.17 16.38
CA THR A 43 -9.46 4.73 16.56
C THR A 43 -8.40 3.82 15.95
N THR A 44 -7.54 4.38 15.10
CA THR A 44 -6.44 3.68 14.44
C THR A 44 -5.11 3.94 15.14
N SER A 45 -4.10 3.10 14.87
CA SER A 45 -2.76 3.24 15.48
C SER A 45 -1.99 4.48 15.02
N TYR A 46 -2.44 5.14 13.96
CA TYR A 46 -1.94 6.42 13.45
C TYR A 46 -3.01 7.05 12.54
N PRO A 47 -3.01 8.39 12.36
CA PRO A 47 -3.96 9.08 11.48
C PRO A 47 -4.12 8.43 10.10
N LEU A 48 -5.33 7.94 9.81
CA LEU A 48 -5.60 7.15 8.60
C LEU A 48 -6.92 7.58 7.94
N TRP A 49 -6.96 7.48 6.61
CA TRP A 49 -8.21 7.62 5.87
C TRP A 49 -8.99 6.30 5.91
N THR A 50 -10.22 6.34 6.42
CA THR A 50 -11.08 5.18 6.63
C THR A 50 -12.43 5.36 5.93
N LEU A 51 -13.05 4.23 5.59
CA LEU A 51 -14.42 4.17 5.08
C LEU A 51 -15.38 3.91 6.24
N ASP A 52 -16.63 4.34 6.10
CA ASP A 52 -17.69 4.02 7.05
C ASP A 52 -18.06 2.53 7.03
N GLU A 53 -18.61 2.04 8.14
CA GLU A 53 -18.95 0.63 8.31
C GLU A 53 -20.03 0.13 7.33
N ASP A 54 -20.99 0.99 6.95
CA ASP A 54 -22.05 0.62 6.02
C ASP A 54 -21.50 0.38 4.61
N THR A 55 -20.61 1.26 4.15
CA THR A 55 -19.88 1.12 2.88
C THR A 55 -19.05 -0.17 2.87
N VAL A 56 -18.26 -0.43 3.91
CA VAL A 56 -17.46 -1.66 4.00
C VAL A 56 -18.36 -2.90 4.02
N THR A 57 -19.42 -2.88 4.83
CA THR A 57 -20.38 -3.99 4.93
C THR A 57 -21.03 -4.31 3.59
N ARG A 58 -21.46 -3.27 2.86
CA ARG A 58 -22.06 -3.44 1.52
C ARG A 58 -21.09 -4.05 0.53
N LEU A 59 -19.85 -3.56 0.47
CA LEU A 59 -18.84 -4.06 -0.47
C LEU A 59 -18.42 -5.50 -0.13
N VAL A 60 -18.27 -5.83 1.15
CA VAL A 60 -17.95 -7.19 1.61
C VAL A 60 -19.09 -8.15 1.29
N LYS A 61 -20.36 -7.76 1.44
CA LYS A 61 -21.51 -8.60 1.03
C LYS A 61 -21.47 -8.96 -0.46
N GLN A 62 -20.88 -8.12 -1.31
CA GLN A 62 -20.78 -8.33 -2.76
C GLN A 62 -19.51 -9.07 -3.20
N GLY A 63 -18.38 -8.80 -2.53
CA GLY A 63 -17.05 -9.27 -2.94
C GLY A 63 -16.43 -10.34 -2.05
N GLY A 64 -16.92 -10.48 -0.81
CA GLY A 64 -16.24 -11.20 0.25
C GLY A 64 -14.96 -10.49 0.72
N ILE A 65 -14.14 -11.22 1.46
CA ILE A 65 -12.81 -10.78 1.91
C ILE A 65 -11.80 -11.86 1.51
N VAL A 66 -10.65 -11.44 0.99
CA VAL A 66 -9.50 -12.32 0.75
C VAL A 66 -8.27 -11.77 1.44
N ALA A 67 -7.42 -12.65 1.97
CA ALA A 67 -6.19 -12.29 2.65
C ALA A 67 -5.00 -13.02 2.00
N PRO A 68 -4.34 -12.42 1.00
CA PRO A 68 -3.18 -13.02 0.36
C PRO A 68 -2.03 -13.25 1.36
N THR A 69 -1.40 -14.41 1.27
CA THR A 69 -0.22 -14.80 2.06
C THR A 69 0.98 -15.03 1.14
N GLY A 70 2.19 -15.07 1.69
CA GLY A 70 3.38 -15.22 0.87
C GLY A 70 4.68 -15.29 1.67
N LYS A 71 5.73 -15.77 1.00
CA LYS A 71 7.09 -15.82 1.56
C LYS A 71 7.79 -14.46 1.40
N PRO A 72 8.89 -14.19 2.14
CA PRO A 72 9.80 -13.09 1.82
C PRO A 72 10.20 -13.09 0.34
N GLY A 73 10.24 -11.91 -0.27
CA GLY A 73 10.43 -11.72 -1.72
C GLY A 73 9.15 -11.88 -2.55
N GLY A 74 8.05 -12.33 -1.94
CA GLY A 74 6.73 -12.32 -2.56
C GLY A 74 6.21 -10.89 -2.76
N MET A 75 5.32 -10.73 -3.74
CA MET A 75 4.74 -9.44 -4.10
C MET A 75 3.22 -9.55 -4.27
N LEU A 76 2.51 -8.53 -3.80
CA LEU A 76 1.09 -8.32 -4.05
C LEU A 76 0.89 -6.97 -4.75
N MET A 77 0.21 -6.98 -5.89
CA MET A 77 -0.14 -5.78 -6.65
C MET A 77 -1.66 -5.56 -6.56
N PHE A 78 -2.07 -4.32 -6.28
CA PHE A 78 -3.49 -4.00 -6.16
C PHE A 78 -3.78 -2.55 -6.54
N HIS A 79 -5.01 -2.32 -7.01
CA HIS A 79 -5.48 -1.03 -7.49
C HIS A 79 -5.56 0.02 -6.38
N GLY A 80 -5.34 1.30 -6.70
CA GLY A 80 -5.38 2.41 -5.73
C GLY A 80 -6.71 2.53 -4.99
N ASN A 81 -7.83 2.26 -5.66
CA ASN A 81 -9.18 2.29 -5.07
C ASN A 81 -9.66 0.93 -4.51
N LEU A 82 -8.82 -0.11 -4.48
CA LEU A 82 -9.26 -1.38 -3.90
C LEU A 82 -9.41 -1.20 -2.39
N VAL A 83 -10.58 -1.50 -1.82
CA VAL A 83 -10.79 -1.46 -0.37
C VAL A 83 -9.93 -2.53 0.28
N HIS A 84 -9.10 -2.10 1.22
CA HIS A 84 -8.15 -2.94 1.93
C HIS A 84 -7.91 -2.44 3.35
N GLY A 85 -7.47 -3.34 4.22
CA GLY A 85 -7.08 -3.04 5.59
C GLY A 85 -6.38 -4.23 6.23
N SER A 86 -5.78 -4.06 7.41
CA SER A 86 -5.21 -5.17 8.16
C SER A 86 -5.48 -5.02 9.64
N ALA A 87 -5.72 -6.14 10.31
CA ALA A 87 -5.78 -6.19 11.77
C ALA A 87 -4.39 -5.94 12.39
N GLY A 88 -4.38 -5.65 13.70
CA GLY A 88 -3.17 -5.65 14.49
C GLY A 88 -2.50 -7.03 14.53
N ASN A 89 -1.19 -7.06 14.77
CA ASN A 89 -0.42 -8.29 14.90
C ASN A 89 -0.03 -8.51 16.38
N ILE A 90 -0.67 -9.48 17.04
CA ILE A 90 -0.36 -9.87 18.42
C ILE A 90 0.60 -11.06 18.51
N THR A 91 1.01 -11.61 17.36
CA THR A 91 1.92 -12.77 17.29
C THR A 91 3.37 -12.33 17.44
N PRO A 92 4.30 -13.24 17.78
CA PRO A 92 5.73 -12.95 17.75
C PRO A 92 6.31 -12.91 16.32
N TYR A 93 5.51 -13.19 15.28
CA TYR A 93 5.98 -13.24 13.90
C TYR A 93 5.88 -11.87 13.24
N PRO A 94 6.98 -11.21 12.87
CA PRO A 94 6.93 -9.89 12.26
C PRO A 94 6.30 -9.94 10.86
N ARG A 95 5.83 -8.78 10.41
CA ARG A 95 5.22 -8.58 9.09
C ARG A 95 5.71 -7.26 8.49
N LYS A 96 6.99 -7.19 8.13
CA LYS A 96 7.55 -6.06 7.39
C LYS A 96 7.20 -6.17 5.91
N ILE A 97 6.63 -5.09 5.39
CA ILE A 97 6.24 -4.94 4.00
C ILE A 97 6.73 -3.58 3.53
N VAL A 98 7.37 -3.55 2.35
CA VAL A 98 7.69 -2.30 1.66
C VAL A 98 6.56 -2.02 0.67
N TYR A 99 6.01 -0.83 0.73
CA TYR A 99 4.97 -0.38 -0.21
C TYR A 99 5.54 0.62 -1.21
N LEU A 100 5.20 0.42 -2.48
CA LEU A 100 5.38 1.38 -3.55
C LEU A 100 4.00 1.74 -4.10
N THR A 101 3.62 3.00 -4.02
CA THR A 101 2.41 3.50 -4.68
C THR A 101 2.84 4.21 -5.96
N LEU A 102 2.64 3.56 -7.09
CA LEU A 102 3.02 4.06 -8.40
C LEU A 102 1.83 4.71 -9.08
N ASN A 103 2.06 5.85 -9.71
CA ASN A 103 1.05 6.59 -10.43
C ASN A 103 1.50 6.86 -11.87
N ALA A 104 0.56 6.89 -12.81
CA ALA A 104 0.87 7.34 -14.16
C ALA A 104 1.40 8.78 -14.14
N VAL A 105 2.49 9.05 -14.86
CA VAL A 105 3.08 10.42 -14.94
C VAL A 105 2.05 11.43 -15.44
N SER A 106 1.21 11.04 -16.40
CA SER A 106 0.10 11.88 -16.91
C SER A 106 -0.98 12.18 -15.86
N ASN A 107 -0.97 11.50 -14.71
CA ASN A 107 -1.96 11.60 -13.64
C ASN A 107 -1.38 12.26 -12.37
N TYR A 108 -0.30 13.03 -12.51
CA TYR A 108 0.40 13.68 -11.39
C TYR A 108 -0.52 14.56 -10.53
N ILE A 109 -0.09 14.80 -9.28
CA ILE A 109 -0.81 15.63 -8.33
C ILE A 109 -0.71 17.10 -8.77
N ARG A 110 -1.84 17.74 -9.05
CA ARG A 110 -1.90 19.15 -9.50
C ARG A 110 -1.80 20.15 -8.35
N THR A 111 -2.32 19.78 -7.18
CA THR A 111 -2.37 20.64 -5.99
C THR A 111 -1.90 19.85 -4.77
N PRO A 112 -0.58 19.73 -4.54
CA PRO A 112 -0.06 18.97 -3.41
C PRO A 112 -0.33 19.70 -2.08
N THR A 113 -1.07 19.06 -1.19
CA THR A 113 -1.39 19.60 0.15
C THR A 113 -0.60 18.95 1.28
N ARG A 114 0.13 17.86 0.99
CA ARG A 114 0.91 17.07 1.96
C ARG A 114 2.42 17.32 1.77
N PRO A 115 3.24 17.04 2.81
CA PRO A 115 4.70 17.01 2.69
C PRO A 115 5.20 16.09 1.58
N GLU A 116 6.37 16.39 1.02
CA GLU A 116 6.93 15.68 -0.11
C GLU A 116 7.19 14.19 0.18
N TYR A 117 7.64 13.84 1.39
CA TYR A 117 7.87 12.45 1.79
C TYR A 117 6.59 11.61 1.90
N ILE A 118 5.41 12.22 1.76
CA ILE A 118 4.10 11.57 1.73
C ILE A 118 3.50 11.60 0.33
N ALA A 119 3.60 12.75 -0.34
CA ALA A 119 3.09 12.97 -1.69
C ALA A 119 4.21 13.60 -2.51
N HIS A 120 4.93 12.75 -3.24
CA HIS A 120 6.08 13.16 -4.04
C HIS A 120 5.71 14.24 -5.05
N ARG A 121 6.66 15.15 -5.32
CA ARG A 121 6.50 16.27 -6.26
C ARG A 121 7.40 16.15 -7.48
N ASP A 122 8.34 15.21 -7.47
CA ASP A 122 9.04 14.76 -8.67
C ASP A 122 8.19 13.73 -9.40
N PHE A 123 7.84 14.04 -10.65
CA PHE A 123 7.01 13.21 -11.52
C PHE A 123 7.81 12.65 -12.70
N ALA A 124 9.14 12.70 -12.65
CA ALA A 124 9.98 12.07 -13.65
C ALA A 124 9.66 10.56 -13.74
N PRO A 125 9.62 9.98 -14.96
CA PRO A 125 9.45 8.54 -15.11
C PRO A 125 10.52 7.77 -14.35
N ILE A 126 10.11 6.69 -13.67
CA ILE A 126 11.02 5.78 -12.98
C ILE A 126 11.93 5.13 -14.02
N LYS A 127 13.24 5.16 -13.74
CA LYS A 127 14.25 4.47 -14.55
C LYS A 127 14.49 3.09 -13.98
N THR A 128 14.51 2.09 -14.84
CA THR A 128 14.95 0.76 -14.46
C THR A 128 16.45 0.77 -14.18
N VAL A 129 16.87 -0.13 -13.31
CA VAL A 129 18.26 -0.40 -12.98
C VAL A 129 18.57 -1.86 -13.31
N ASP A 130 19.84 -2.24 -13.31
CA ASP A 130 20.24 -3.63 -13.56
C ASP A 130 19.64 -4.59 -12.50
N ASP A 131 19.40 -5.84 -12.87
CA ASP A 131 18.78 -6.86 -12.00
C ASP A 131 19.52 -7.08 -10.68
N ASP A 132 20.83 -6.83 -10.65
CA ASP A 132 21.69 -7.00 -9.48
C ASP A 132 21.83 -5.72 -8.63
N ALA A 133 21.15 -4.63 -8.98
CA ALA A 133 21.36 -3.31 -8.38
C ALA A 133 21.19 -3.32 -6.85
N LEU A 134 20.19 -4.04 -6.33
CA LEU A 134 19.98 -4.18 -4.90
C LEU A 134 21.06 -5.03 -4.21
N LEU A 135 21.60 -6.04 -4.90
CA LEU A 135 22.72 -6.84 -4.38
C LEU A 135 24.00 -6.01 -4.31
N ARG A 136 24.25 -5.18 -5.33
CA ARG A 136 25.37 -4.23 -5.32
C ARG A 136 25.21 -3.19 -4.21
N LEU A 137 24.02 -2.62 -4.04
CA LEU A 137 23.74 -1.66 -2.96
C LEU A 137 23.95 -2.28 -1.57
N ALA A 138 23.48 -3.51 -1.35
CA ALA A 138 23.65 -4.20 -0.07
C ALA A 138 25.11 -4.53 0.27
N ARG A 139 25.96 -4.71 -0.74
CA ARG A 139 27.40 -4.96 -0.59
C ARG A 139 28.22 -3.67 -0.51
N ALA A 140 27.66 -2.53 -0.93
CA ALA A 140 28.35 -1.26 -0.85
C ALA A 140 28.65 -0.92 0.61
N PRO A 141 29.84 -0.37 0.92
CA PRO A 141 30.13 0.11 2.26
C PRO A 141 29.06 1.14 2.64
N ARG A 142 28.42 0.95 3.81
CA ARG A 142 27.50 1.95 4.35
C ARG A 142 28.26 3.26 4.47
N GLN A 143 27.93 4.24 3.64
CA GLN A 143 28.28 5.62 3.96
C GLN A 143 27.62 5.90 5.31
N ALA A 144 28.43 6.32 6.29
CA ALA A 144 27.90 6.77 7.57
C ALA A 144 26.83 7.83 7.26
N ALA A 145 25.61 7.62 7.75
CA ALA A 145 24.61 8.67 7.72
C ALA A 145 25.12 9.80 8.62
N GLU A 146 25.33 10.99 8.04
CA GLU A 146 25.46 12.23 8.79
C GLU A 146 24.13 12.62 9.45
#